data_AF-A0A329TSI2-F1
#
_entry.id   AF-A0A329TSI2-F1
#
_cell.length_a   1.000
_cell.length_b   1.000
_cell.length_c   1.000
_cell.angle_alpha   90.00
_cell.angle_beta   90.00
_cell.angle_gamma   90.00
#
_symmetry.space_group_name_H-M   'P 1'
#
loop_
_entity.id
_entity.type
_entity.pdbx_description
1 polymer ?
#
loop_
_entity_poly.entity_id
_entity_poly.type
_entity_poly.pdbx_seq_one_letter_code
_entity_poly.pdbx_strand_id
1 'polypeptide(L)'
;MILGFKGFKPGLVATLGNGTFRYVPNELNETEKAMCASTGFHYCLDPWDCLNWYTWNGKNEFWAVAAGGDVDEDGYGSRSSCTKLVPLRKLTAEEFLLMHANYVFEHPAEKFEDSYKGPFHVAYGRGKKLAGELGEWLCFIIRDQQESICIAQPIDGVKILPGKNYTAESLEAAHNEKG
;
A
#
# COMPACT_ATOMS: atom_id res chain seq x y z
N MET A 1 -13.29 14.03 -6.75
CA MET A 1 -12.80 12.65 -6.58
C MET A 1 -11.64 12.69 -5.60
N ILE A 2 -11.43 11.62 -4.84
CA ILE A 2 -10.39 11.47 -3.82
C ILE A 2 -9.42 10.38 -4.31
N LEU A 3 -8.12 10.56 -4.07
CA LEU A 3 -7.12 9.52 -4.33
C LEU A 3 -7.32 8.38 -3.34
N GLY A 4 -7.37 7.16 -3.84
CA GLY A 4 -7.37 5.96 -3.04
C GLY A 4 -6.61 4.84 -3.73
N PHE A 5 -6.70 3.64 -3.15
CA PHE A 5 -5.97 2.48 -3.59
C PHE A 5 -6.87 1.26 -3.65
N LYS A 6 -6.61 0.38 -4.63
CA LYS A 6 -7.36 -0.86 -4.77
C LYS A 6 -6.49 -1.99 -5.27
N GLY A 7 -6.67 -3.17 -4.67
CA GLY A 7 -6.14 -4.44 -5.16
C GLY A 7 -7.07 -5.10 -6.18
N PHE A 8 -6.48 -5.80 -7.16
CA PHE A 8 -7.18 -6.51 -8.22
C PHE A 8 -6.50 -7.86 -8.51
N LYS A 9 -7.25 -8.79 -9.10
CA LYS A 9 -6.69 -9.89 -9.88
C LYS A 9 -6.11 -9.37 -11.21
N PRO A 10 -5.27 -10.16 -11.92
CA PRO A 10 -4.70 -9.77 -13.20
C PRO A 10 -5.73 -9.19 -14.17
N GLY A 11 -5.39 -8.06 -14.80
CA GLY A 11 -6.27 -7.39 -15.77
C GLY A 11 -7.42 -6.62 -15.14
N LEU A 12 -7.17 -5.94 -14.01
CA LEU A 12 -8.14 -5.05 -13.32
C LEU A 12 -9.47 -5.74 -12.95
N VAL A 13 -9.40 -7.00 -12.52
CA VAL A 13 -10.58 -7.78 -12.14
C VAL A 13 -10.75 -7.79 -10.62
N ALA A 14 -11.87 -7.29 -10.12
CA ALA A 14 -12.28 -7.45 -8.74
C ALA A 14 -13.24 -8.64 -8.61
N THR A 15 -12.93 -9.55 -7.69
CA THR A 15 -13.72 -10.78 -7.45
C THR A 15 -14.25 -10.91 -6.03
N LEU A 16 -13.98 -9.90 -5.18
CA LEU A 16 -14.41 -9.87 -3.79
C LEU A 16 -15.68 -9.03 -3.68
N GLY A 17 -16.61 -9.47 -2.83
CA GLY A 17 -17.96 -8.91 -2.76
C GLY A 17 -18.95 -9.69 -3.62
N ASN A 18 -19.99 -9.00 -4.11
CA ASN A 18 -21.02 -9.64 -4.91
C ASN A 18 -20.63 -9.69 -6.40
N GLY A 19 -20.04 -10.81 -6.82
CA GLY A 19 -19.75 -11.10 -8.22
C GLY A 19 -18.35 -10.70 -8.68
N THR A 20 -18.18 -10.60 -9.99
CA THR A 20 -16.91 -10.24 -10.65
C THR A 20 -17.12 -9.01 -11.51
N PHE A 21 -16.26 -8.02 -11.34
CA PHE A 21 -16.27 -6.81 -12.15
C PHE A 21 -14.88 -6.56 -12.73
N ARG A 22 -14.81 -6.22 -14.03
CA ARG A 22 -13.57 -5.82 -14.69
C ARG A 22 -13.62 -4.32 -14.95
N TYR A 23 -12.66 -3.60 -14.39
CA TYR A 23 -12.55 -2.16 -14.59
C TYR A 23 -11.84 -1.85 -15.91
N VAL A 24 -12.22 -0.72 -16.51
CA VAL A 24 -11.49 -0.15 -17.64
C VAL A 24 -10.50 0.90 -17.11
N PRO A 25 -9.19 0.77 -17.39
CA PRO A 25 -8.18 1.72 -16.92
C PRO A 25 -8.39 3.10 -17.54
N ASN A 26 -8.16 4.16 -16.76
CA ASN A 26 -8.33 5.57 -17.14
C ASN A 26 -9.74 5.97 -17.58
N GLU A 27 -10.74 5.11 -17.34
CA GLU A 27 -12.13 5.39 -17.62
C GLU A 27 -12.97 5.40 -16.34
N LEU A 28 -14.07 6.14 -16.38
CA LEU A 28 -15.04 6.18 -15.30
C LEU A 28 -15.86 4.89 -15.28
N ASN A 29 -15.73 4.13 -14.21
CA ASN A 29 -16.56 2.97 -13.91
C ASN A 29 -17.62 3.40 -12.89
N GLU A 30 -18.88 3.01 -13.10
CA GLU A 30 -20.02 3.41 -12.25
C GLU A 30 -20.81 2.22 -11.72
N THR A 31 -21.40 2.40 -10.53
CA THR A 31 -22.35 1.46 -9.91
C THR A 31 -23.42 2.24 -9.15
N GLU A 32 -24.57 1.63 -8.86
CA GLU A 32 -25.75 2.34 -8.38
C GLU A 32 -25.66 2.82 -6.93
N LYS A 33 -24.98 2.08 -6.06
CA LYS A 33 -24.97 2.32 -4.61
C LYS A 33 -23.60 2.02 -4.01
N ALA A 34 -23.23 2.76 -2.97
CA ALA A 34 -22.06 2.50 -2.14
C ALA A 34 -22.52 2.09 -0.73
N MET A 35 -22.01 0.98 -0.23
CA MET A 35 -22.18 0.53 1.16
C MET A 35 -21.03 -0.40 1.50
N CYS A 36 -20.18 0.00 2.42
CA CYS A 36 -19.06 -0.80 2.86
C CYS A 36 -19.50 -2.20 3.31
N ALA A 37 -18.63 -3.18 3.03
CA ALA A 37 -18.89 -4.61 3.21
C ALA A 37 -20.09 -5.21 2.43
N SER A 38 -20.77 -4.44 1.57
CA SER A 38 -21.98 -4.89 0.85
C SER A 38 -21.94 -4.59 -0.65
N THR A 39 -21.97 -3.32 -1.05
CA THR A 39 -22.06 -2.89 -2.46
C THR A 39 -21.12 -1.71 -2.74
N GLY A 40 -21.04 -1.31 -4.01
CA GLY A 40 -20.16 -0.25 -4.46
C GLY A 40 -18.77 -0.76 -4.83
N PHE A 41 -17.94 0.16 -5.30
CA PHE A 41 -16.54 -0.11 -5.55
C PHE A 41 -15.72 0.19 -4.31
N HIS A 42 -15.27 -0.86 -3.60
CA HIS A 42 -14.40 -0.72 -2.44
C HIS A 42 -12.99 -0.30 -2.81
N TYR A 43 -12.44 0.62 -2.04
CA TYR A 43 -11.06 1.09 -2.11
C TYR A 43 -10.56 1.36 -0.68
N CYS A 44 -9.28 1.65 -0.52
CA CYS A 44 -8.66 2.04 0.74
C CYS A 44 -7.97 3.39 0.59
N LEU A 45 -7.95 4.20 1.65
CA LEU A 45 -7.12 5.42 1.68
C LEU A 45 -5.65 5.07 1.95
N ASP A 46 -5.38 4.04 2.75
CA ASP A 46 -4.05 3.45 2.92
C ASP A 46 -3.88 2.25 1.96
N PRO A 47 -2.89 2.25 1.05
CA PRO A 47 -2.63 1.07 0.22
C PRO A 47 -2.28 -0.18 1.05
N TRP A 48 -1.72 -0.03 2.26
CA TRP A 48 -1.38 -1.16 3.14
C TRP A 48 -2.59 -2.00 3.53
N ASP A 49 -3.76 -1.38 3.67
CA ASP A 49 -4.99 -2.08 3.97
C ASP A 49 -5.46 -2.95 2.81
N CYS A 50 -5.13 -2.60 1.56
CA CYS A 50 -5.47 -3.44 0.40
C CYS A 50 -4.94 -4.88 0.55
N LEU A 51 -3.85 -5.07 1.31
CA LEU A 51 -3.24 -6.38 1.58
C LEU A 51 -4.14 -7.31 2.41
N ASN A 52 -5.16 -6.78 3.10
CA ASN A 52 -6.14 -7.57 3.82
C ASN A 52 -7.09 -8.34 2.86
N TRP A 53 -7.16 -7.93 1.59
CA TRP A 53 -8.06 -8.51 0.59
C TRP A 53 -7.31 -9.14 -0.58
N TYR A 54 -6.21 -8.53 -1.01
CA TYR A 54 -5.36 -9.04 -2.09
C TYR A 54 -3.93 -9.16 -1.60
N THR A 55 -3.36 -10.35 -1.62
CA THR A 55 -1.96 -10.55 -1.25
C THR A 55 -1.01 -10.05 -2.34
N TRP A 56 0.14 -9.49 -1.96
CA TRP A 56 1.19 -9.15 -2.91
C TRP A 56 1.98 -10.41 -3.33
N ASN A 57 1.50 -11.08 -4.37
CA ASN A 57 2.01 -12.39 -4.80
C ASN A 57 2.61 -12.39 -6.21
N GLY A 58 2.92 -11.21 -6.77
CA GLY A 58 3.39 -11.03 -8.14
C GLY A 58 2.33 -11.24 -9.23
N LYS A 59 1.10 -11.62 -8.87
CA LYS A 59 -0.03 -11.79 -9.80
C LYS A 59 -1.11 -10.73 -9.59
N ASN A 60 -1.49 -10.49 -8.34
CA ASN A 60 -2.44 -9.43 -8.01
C ASN A 60 -1.81 -8.07 -8.36
N GLU A 61 -2.67 -7.11 -8.67
CA GLU A 61 -2.28 -5.75 -9.07
C GLU A 61 -2.78 -4.76 -8.04
N PHE A 62 -1.99 -3.75 -7.72
CA PHE A 62 -2.39 -2.66 -6.83
C PHE A 62 -2.35 -1.38 -7.64
N TRP A 63 -3.42 -0.60 -7.58
CA TRP A 63 -3.54 0.62 -8.36
C TRP A 63 -3.91 1.80 -7.47
N ALA A 64 -3.37 2.95 -7.83
CA ALA A 64 -3.96 4.23 -7.48
C ALA A 64 -5.26 4.42 -8.27
N VAL A 65 -6.30 4.88 -7.58
CA VAL A 65 -7.64 5.09 -8.13
C VAL A 65 -8.15 6.48 -7.74
N ALA A 66 -8.97 7.09 -8.59
CA ALA A 66 -9.79 8.24 -8.21
C ALA A 66 -11.20 7.74 -7.86
N ALA A 67 -11.58 7.86 -6.59
CA ALA A 67 -12.90 7.50 -6.08
C ALA A 67 -13.82 8.73 -6.00
N GLY A 68 -15.11 8.57 -6.25
CA GLY A 68 -16.09 9.65 -6.15
C GLY A 68 -17.53 9.18 -6.28
N GLY A 69 -18.43 10.13 -6.54
CA GLY A 69 -19.87 9.88 -6.39
C GLY A 69 -20.25 9.79 -4.92
N ASP A 70 -21.21 8.93 -4.61
CA ASP A 70 -21.58 8.64 -3.23
C ASP A 70 -20.48 7.78 -2.61
N VAL A 71 -20.07 8.13 -1.39
CA VAL A 71 -19.02 7.45 -0.63
C VAL A 71 -19.62 7.00 0.69
N ASP A 72 -19.28 5.78 1.08
CA ASP A 72 -19.63 5.20 2.38
C ASP A 72 -18.36 4.70 3.08
N GLU A 73 -18.26 4.99 4.38
CA GLU A 73 -17.13 4.68 5.25
C GLU A 73 -17.67 3.96 6.49
N ASP A 74 -17.00 2.88 6.93
CA ASP A 74 -17.48 2.08 8.07
C ASP A 74 -16.49 1.96 9.23
N GLY A 75 -15.39 2.72 9.18
CA GLY A 75 -14.35 2.74 10.22
C GLY A 75 -13.53 1.46 10.33
N TYR A 76 -13.65 0.51 9.38
CA TYR A 76 -12.80 -0.67 9.33
C TYR A 76 -11.49 -0.34 8.61
N GLY A 77 -10.47 0.06 9.38
CA GLY A 77 -9.22 0.58 8.82
C GLY A 77 -9.50 1.79 7.93
N SER A 78 -8.79 1.88 6.81
CA SER A 78 -8.96 2.92 5.79
C SER A 78 -9.92 2.55 4.66
N ARG A 79 -10.73 1.49 4.83
CA ARG A 79 -11.66 1.01 3.80
C ARG A 79 -12.83 1.97 3.62
N SER A 80 -13.13 2.25 2.35
CA SER A 80 -14.33 2.96 1.91
C SER A 80 -14.94 2.27 0.68
N SER A 81 -16.16 2.65 0.31
CA SER A 81 -16.79 2.26 -0.96
C SER A 81 -17.33 3.48 -1.69
N CYS A 82 -17.41 3.41 -3.02
CA CYS A 82 -17.87 4.52 -3.84
C CYS A 82 -18.73 4.08 -5.03
N THR A 83 -19.51 5.00 -5.61
CA THR A 83 -20.29 4.74 -6.83
C THR A 83 -19.54 5.03 -8.13
N LYS A 84 -18.45 5.80 -8.08
CA LYS A 84 -17.64 6.17 -9.23
C LYS A 84 -16.17 5.91 -8.97
N LEU A 85 -15.51 5.15 -9.84
CA LEU A 85 -14.09 4.82 -9.69
C LEU A 85 -13.35 4.85 -11.03
N VAL A 86 -12.21 5.54 -11.07
CA VAL A 86 -11.27 5.55 -12.19
C VAL A 86 -9.96 4.88 -11.76
N PRO A 87 -9.57 3.72 -12.30
CA PRO A 87 -8.23 3.18 -12.10
C PRO A 87 -7.22 4.04 -12.87
N LEU A 88 -6.29 4.69 -12.16
CA LEU A 88 -5.37 5.66 -12.76
C LEU A 88 -4.06 5.00 -13.17
N ARG A 89 -3.43 4.27 -12.24
CA ARG A 89 -2.09 3.75 -12.45
C ARG A 89 -1.78 2.55 -11.57
N LYS A 90 -1.13 1.54 -12.16
CA LYS A 90 -0.58 0.40 -11.42
C LYS A 90 0.64 0.85 -10.62
N LEU A 91 0.70 0.45 -9.35
CA LEU A 91 1.81 0.77 -8.46
C LEU A 91 2.93 -0.25 -8.58
N THR A 92 4.17 0.23 -8.52
CA THR A 92 5.33 -0.61 -8.18
C THR A 92 5.36 -0.86 -6.67
N ALA A 93 6.19 -1.80 -6.21
CA ALA A 93 6.38 -2.08 -4.78
C ALA A 93 6.91 -0.85 -4.02
N GLU A 94 7.87 -0.13 -4.60
CA GLU A 94 8.40 1.11 -4.04
C GLU A 94 7.30 2.17 -3.90
N GLU A 95 6.53 2.41 -4.95
CA GLU A 95 5.44 3.39 -4.91
C GLU A 95 4.35 3.02 -3.91
N PHE A 96 4.04 1.73 -3.78
CA PHE A 96 3.12 1.23 -2.78
C PHE A 96 3.58 1.55 -1.35
N LEU A 97 4.85 1.31 -1.04
CA LEU A 97 5.43 1.61 0.28
C LEU A 97 5.52 3.12 0.54
N LEU A 98 5.86 3.91 -0.47
CA LEU A 98 5.89 5.38 -0.36
C LEU A 98 4.49 5.96 -0.12
N MET A 99 3.46 5.44 -0.81
CA MET A 99 2.07 5.87 -0.60
C MET A 99 1.55 5.46 0.78
N HIS A 100 1.92 4.27 1.27
CA HIS A 100 1.63 3.88 2.65
C HIS A 100 2.30 4.83 3.65
N ALA A 101 3.57 5.16 3.44
CA ALA A 101 4.27 6.12 4.31
C ALA A 101 3.62 7.51 4.29
N ASN A 102 3.15 7.98 3.12
CA ASN A 102 2.41 9.24 3.03
C ASN A 102 1.12 9.20 3.86
N TYR A 103 0.36 8.10 3.78
CA TYR A 103 -0.82 7.92 4.63
C TYR A 103 -0.45 8.00 6.11
N VAL A 104 0.59 7.28 6.53
CA VAL A 104 1.09 7.30 7.92
C VAL A 104 1.41 8.74 8.35
N PHE A 105 2.08 9.52 7.50
CA PHE A 105 2.44 10.90 7.82
C PHE A 105 1.23 11.82 7.98
N GLU A 106 0.22 11.67 7.11
CA GLU A 106 -1.02 12.45 7.13
C GLU A 106 -1.96 12.08 8.29
N HIS A 107 -1.77 10.92 8.93
CA HIS A 107 -2.63 10.42 10.01
C HIS A 107 -1.89 10.32 11.37
N PRO A 108 -1.52 11.45 12.01
CA PRO A 108 -0.71 11.43 13.22
C PRO A 108 -1.33 10.95 14.51
N ALA A 109 -2.65 10.90 14.57
CA ALA A 109 -3.36 10.36 15.71
C ALA A 109 -3.47 8.82 15.67
N GLU A 110 -3.25 8.19 14.51
CA GLU A 110 -3.32 6.75 14.35
C GLU A 110 -2.08 6.04 14.90
N LYS A 111 -2.28 4.83 15.40
CA LYS A 111 -1.21 3.95 15.90
C LYS A 111 -0.87 2.94 14.83
N PHE A 112 0.41 2.89 14.48
CA PHE A 112 0.96 1.93 13.54
C PHE A 112 1.90 0.97 14.28
N GLU A 113 1.86 -0.30 13.88
CA GLU A 113 2.65 -1.37 14.50
C GLU A 113 3.50 -2.06 13.44
N ASP A 114 4.76 -2.36 13.79
CA ASP A 114 5.69 -3.07 12.92
C ASP A 114 5.02 -4.34 12.40
N SER A 115 5.10 -4.57 11.09
CA SER A 115 4.35 -5.65 10.47
C SER A 115 5.06 -6.23 9.25
N TYR A 116 4.73 -7.49 8.99
CA TYR A 116 5.15 -8.23 7.81
C TYR A 116 3.90 -8.70 7.04
N LYS A 117 3.78 -8.29 5.78
CA LYS A 117 2.67 -8.70 4.90
C LYS A 117 3.18 -9.02 3.50
N GLY A 118 3.49 -10.30 3.24
CA GLY A 118 4.09 -10.69 1.96
C GLY A 118 5.48 -10.04 1.84
N PRO A 119 5.97 -9.62 0.68
CA PRO A 119 7.38 -9.27 0.59
C PRO A 119 7.74 -7.99 1.38
N PHE A 120 6.82 -7.35 2.09
CA PHE A 120 7.05 -6.10 2.80
C PHE A 120 7.22 -6.32 4.29
N HIS A 121 8.40 -5.95 4.79
CA HIS A 121 8.68 -5.72 6.20
C HIS A 121 8.63 -4.21 6.46
N VAL A 122 7.73 -3.76 7.33
CA VAL A 122 7.57 -2.34 7.67
C VAL A 122 7.79 -2.15 9.17
N ALA A 123 8.65 -1.21 9.54
CA ALA A 123 8.85 -0.80 10.91
C ALA A 123 8.61 0.70 11.09
N TYR A 124 7.99 1.06 12.22
CA TYR A 124 7.60 2.43 12.52
C TYR A 124 8.45 3.02 13.66
N GLY A 125 9.01 4.19 13.43
CA GLY A 125 9.83 4.92 14.40
C GLY A 125 11.30 4.50 14.43
N ARG A 126 12.08 5.20 15.26
CA ARG A 126 13.55 5.04 15.35
C ARG A 126 13.99 3.82 16.13
N GLY A 127 15.23 3.40 15.90
CA GLY A 127 15.89 2.32 16.64
C GLY A 127 15.39 0.91 16.31
N LYS A 128 14.51 0.79 15.31
CA LYS A 128 14.00 -0.48 14.81
C LYS A 128 15.04 -1.21 13.97
N LYS A 129 14.88 -2.53 13.89
CA LYS A 129 15.70 -3.40 13.06
C LYS A 129 14.82 -4.31 12.24
N LEU A 130 15.12 -4.42 10.97
CA LEU A 130 14.47 -5.34 10.04
C LEU A 130 15.50 -6.23 9.35
N ALA A 131 15.10 -7.44 9.04
CA ALA A 131 15.83 -8.39 8.21
C ALA A 131 14.80 -9.17 7.39
N GLY A 132 15.20 -9.68 6.23
CA GLY A 132 14.33 -10.46 5.37
C GLY A 132 15.12 -11.28 4.37
N GLU A 133 14.39 -11.89 3.43
CA GLU A 133 14.92 -12.79 2.41
C GLU A 133 15.08 -12.10 1.04
N LEU A 134 15.83 -12.72 0.14
CA LEU A 134 16.05 -12.20 -1.21
C LEU A 134 14.72 -11.97 -1.94
N GLY A 135 14.54 -10.77 -2.49
CA GLY A 135 13.31 -10.35 -3.18
C GLY A 135 12.22 -9.76 -2.27
N GLU A 136 12.40 -9.80 -0.95
CA GLU A 136 11.58 -9.02 -0.01
C GLU A 136 12.04 -7.56 0.05
N TRP A 137 11.35 -6.75 0.83
CA TRP A 137 11.51 -5.31 0.96
C TRP A 137 11.58 -4.95 2.43
N LEU A 138 12.53 -4.08 2.76
CA LEU A 138 12.64 -3.45 4.07
C LEU A 138 12.17 -2.01 3.95
N CYS A 139 11.25 -1.60 4.81
CA CYS A 139 10.70 -0.26 4.86
C CYS A 139 10.75 0.28 6.29
N PHE A 140 11.39 1.42 6.47
CA PHE A 140 11.35 2.20 7.71
C PHE A 140 10.53 3.46 7.49
N ILE A 141 9.51 3.65 8.32
CA ILE A 141 8.67 4.85 8.33
C ILE A 141 8.88 5.55 9.66
N ILE A 142 9.61 6.66 9.64
CA ILE A 142 9.95 7.43 10.83
C ILE A 142 9.19 8.74 10.76
N ARG A 143 8.43 9.04 11.80
CA ARG A 143 7.82 10.35 12.01
C ARG A 143 8.06 10.79 13.44
N ASP A 144 8.75 11.91 13.59
CA ASP A 144 8.93 12.60 14.87
C ASP A 144 8.72 14.13 14.68
N GLN A 145 9.03 14.92 15.72
CA GLN A 145 8.88 16.37 15.65
C GLN A 145 9.83 17.05 14.65
N GLN A 146 10.90 16.37 14.22
CA GLN A 146 11.97 16.91 13.39
C GLN A 146 11.80 16.51 11.93
N GLU A 147 11.38 15.27 11.66
CA GLU A 147 11.32 14.74 10.30
C GLU A 147 10.24 13.68 10.06
N SER A 148 9.85 13.54 8.79
CA SER A 148 9.06 12.44 8.25
C SER A 148 9.86 11.78 7.15
N ILE A 149 10.34 10.57 7.41
CA ILE A 149 11.26 9.82 6.53
C ILE A 149 10.64 8.48 6.18
N CYS A 150 10.71 8.13 4.90
CA CYS A 150 10.47 6.78 4.41
C CYS A 150 11.73 6.28 3.70
N ILE A 151 12.28 5.15 4.16
CA ILE A 151 13.39 4.47 3.49
C ILE A 151 12.90 3.06 3.15
N ALA A 152 12.68 2.80 1.87
CA ALA A 152 12.22 1.52 1.35
C ALA A 152 13.21 0.97 0.33
N GLN A 153 13.68 -0.27 0.53
CA GLN A 153 14.65 -0.90 -0.37
C GLN A 153 14.34 -2.38 -0.57
N PRO A 154 14.50 -2.91 -1.80
CA PRO A 154 14.45 -4.35 -2.03
C PRO A 154 15.72 -5.01 -1.50
N ILE A 155 15.58 -6.22 -0.99
CA ILE A 155 16.69 -7.12 -0.68
C ILE A 155 17.16 -7.74 -2.00
N ASP A 156 18.17 -7.13 -2.61
CA ASP A 156 18.69 -7.50 -3.93
C ASP A 156 19.84 -8.51 -3.88
N GLY A 157 20.38 -8.79 -2.69
CA GLY A 157 21.53 -9.68 -2.50
C GLY A 157 22.87 -9.09 -2.91
N VAL A 158 22.90 -7.82 -3.33
CA VAL A 158 24.11 -7.10 -3.76
C VAL A 158 24.39 -5.95 -2.81
N LYS A 159 23.51 -4.95 -2.76
CA LYS A 159 23.59 -3.83 -1.82
C LYS A 159 22.94 -4.19 -0.49
N ILE A 160 21.76 -4.80 -0.58
CA ILE A 160 20.97 -5.20 0.58
C ILE A 160 20.98 -6.72 0.67
N LEU A 161 21.66 -7.24 1.69
CA LEU A 161 21.95 -8.66 1.85
C LEU A 161 20.82 -9.37 2.63
N PRO A 162 20.40 -10.58 2.22
CA PRO A 162 19.40 -11.36 2.94
C PRO A 162 19.91 -11.79 4.33
N GLY A 163 19.01 -11.89 5.30
CA GLY A 163 19.28 -12.29 6.69
C GLY A 163 20.09 -11.27 7.52
N LYS A 164 20.61 -10.20 6.93
CA LYS A 164 21.29 -9.13 7.65
C LYS A 164 20.27 -8.19 8.29
N ASN A 165 20.51 -7.83 9.55
CA ASN A 165 19.73 -6.81 10.24
C ASN A 165 20.16 -5.41 9.79
N TYR A 166 19.19 -4.61 9.38
CA TYR A 166 19.35 -3.21 9.03
C TYR A 166 18.58 -2.33 10.01
N THR A 167 19.16 -1.18 10.39
CA THR A 167 18.42 0.01 10.84
C THR A 167 18.13 0.91 9.64
N ALA A 168 17.26 1.91 9.83
CA ALA A 168 16.99 2.94 8.81
C ALA A 168 18.28 3.56 8.25
N GLU A 169 19.19 3.97 9.14
CA GLU A 169 20.46 4.63 8.77
C GLU A 169 21.37 3.68 7.98
N SER A 170 21.48 2.42 8.40
CA SER A 170 22.30 1.44 7.70
C SER A 170 21.71 1.01 6.35
N LEU A 171 20.38 1.04 6.21
CA LEU A 171 19.69 0.72 4.97
C LEU A 171 19.88 1.84 3.95
N GLU A 172 19.73 3.09 4.38
CA GLU A 172 19.99 4.28 3.56
C GLU A 172 21.46 4.35 3.13
N ALA A 173 22.41 4.10 4.04
CA ALA A 173 23.83 4.07 3.72
C ALA A 173 24.15 3.01 2.67
N ALA A 174 23.64 1.78 2.83
CA ALA A 174 23.88 0.68 1.90
C ALA A 174 23.28 0.95 0.49
N HIS A 175 22.18 1.68 0.41
CA HIS A 175 21.62 2.11 -0.87
C HIS A 175 22.55 3.11 -1.61
N ASN A 176 23.08 4.06 -0.86
CA ASN A 176 23.89 5.18 -1.36
C ASN A 176 25.34 4.80 -1.69
N GLU A 177 25.83 3.64 -1.24
CA GLU A 177 27.14 3.12 -1.66
C GLU A 177 27.16 2.93 -3.18
N LYS A 178 28.12 3.59 -3.84
CA LYS A 178 28.40 3.40 -5.27
C LYS A 178 29.03 2.02 -5.42
N GLY A 179 28.30 1.11 -6.09
CA GLY A 179 28.85 -0.15 -6.58
C GLY A 179 29.84 0.06 -7.73
#